data_AF-A0A258ECQ5-F1
#
_entry.id   AF-A0A258ECQ5-F1
#
_cell.length_a   1.000
_cell.length_b   1.000
_cell.length_c   1.000
_cell.angle_alpha   90.00
_cell.angle_beta   90.00
_cell.angle_gamma   90.00
#
_symmetry.space_group_name_H-M   'P 1'
#
loop_
_entity.id
_entity.type
_entity.pdbx_description
1 polymer ?
#
loop_
_entity_poly.entity_id
_entity_poly.type
_entity_poly.pdbx_seq_one_letter_code
_entity_poly.pdbx_strand_id
1 'polypeptide(L)'
;MSIPRYLPRLSCAEAARRSPWDPVTSSIIPGSLADFIAQAGADRVRFAYDSYELDDTARTILGKQAEWLARYPSVRVTVEGHADERGTREYNLALGDRRAT
;
A
#
# COMPACT_ATOMS: atom_id res chain seq x y z
N MET A 1 36.46 54.22 16.23
CA MET A 1 35.15 54.39 15.56
C MET A 1 34.81 53.13 14.78
N SER A 2 34.16 52.14 15.40
CA SER A 2 33.36 51.08 14.76
C SER A 2 32.99 50.03 15.80
N ILE A 3 31.76 50.08 16.28
CA ILE A 3 31.13 49.05 17.11
C ILE A 3 30.32 48.16 16.14
N PRO A 4 30.40 46.82 16.20
CA PRO A 4 29.73 45.95 15.24
C PRO A 4 28.20 46.00 15.41
N ARG A 5 27.48 46.03 14.27
CA ARG A 5 26.01 45.89 14.21
C ARG A 5 25.62 44.53 14.78
N TYR A 6 24.86 44.54 15.88
CA TYR A 6 24.18 43.35 16.36
C TYR A 6 22.97 43.05 15.44
N LEU A 7 22.87 41.78 15.03
CA LEU A 7 21.76 41.21 14.25
C LEU A 7 20.42 41.40 14.99
N PRO A 8 19.29 41.58 14.27
CA PRO A 8 17.99 41.67 14.92
C PRO A 8 17.66 40.34 15.61
N ARG A 9 17.24 40.42 16.88
CA ARG A 9 16.60 39.30 17.57
C ARG A 9 15.39 38.86 16.76
N LEU A 10 15.43 37.64 16.23
CA LEU A 10 14.26 36.99 15.66
C LEU A 10 13.15 37.01 16.72
N SER A 11 12.03 37.63 16.38
CA SER A 11 10.81 37.63 17.19
C SER A 11 10.22 36.22 17.19
N CYS A 12 9.77 35.75 18.36
CA CYS A 12 9.04 34.48 18.52
C CYS A 12 7.76 34.38 17.65
N ALA A 13 7.32 35.45 17.00
CA ALA A 13 6.04 35.53 16.28
C ALA A 13 5.96 34.77 14.94
N GLU A 14 7.07 34.25 14.42
CA GLU A 14 7.08 33.63 13.07
C GLU A 14 7.02 32.08 13.07
N ALA A 15 7.07 31.46 14.26
CA ALA A 15 7.11 29.99 14.40
C ALA A 15 5.73 29.31 14.56
N ALA A 16 4.61 30.05 14.48
CA ALA A 16 3.28 29.56 14.87
C ALA A 16 2.22 29.61 13.76
N ARG A 17 2.47 29.02 12.59
CA ARG A 17 1.45 28.84 11.53
C ARG A 17 1.35 27.40 11.00
N ARG A 18 1.39 26.41 11.89
CA ARG A 18 0.83 25.08 11.59
C ARG A 18 -0.21 24.75 12.65
N SER A 19 -1.47 24.70 12.24
CA SER A 19 -2.55 24.30 13.12
C SER A 19 -2.44 22.79 13.37
N PRO A 20 -2.67 22.28 14.59
CA PRO A 20 -2.78 20.84 14.84
C PRO A 20 -3.90 20.14 14.04
N TRP A 21 -4.74 20.92 13.36
CA TRP A 21 -5.93 20.48 12.64
C TRP A 21 -5.84 20.64 11.13
N ASP A 22 -4.66 20.87 10.57
CA ASP A 22 -4.49 20.82 9.12
C ASP A 22 -4.87 19.40 8.65
N PRO A 23 -5.87 19.23 7.76
CA PRO A 23 -6.21 17.92 7.24
C PRO A 23 -4.96 17.38 6.53
N VAL A 24 -4.44 16.25 7.02
CA VAL A 24 -3.36 15.52 6.34
C VAL A 24 -3.92 15.12 4.99
N THR A 25 -3.61 15.93 3.98
CA THR A 25 -3.92 15.61 2.59
C THR A 25 -2.95 14.51 2.22
N SER A 26 -3.38 13.25 2.34
CA SER A 26 -2.62 12.12 1.84
C SER A 26 -2.56 12.24 0.31
N SER A 27 -1.49 12.84 -0.21
CA SER A 27 -1.17 12.78 -1.62
C SER A 27 -0.84 11.33 -1.94
N ILE A 28 -1.76 10.63 -2.59
CA ILE A 28 -1.53 9.27 -3.09
C ILE A 28 -0.42 9.37 -4.15
N ILE A 29 0.74 8.76 -3.85
CA ILE A 29 1.90 8.78 -4.75
C ILE A 29 1.67 7.74 -5.85
N PRO A 30 1.71 8.10 -7.15
CA PRO A 30 1.60 7.15 -8.25
C PRO A 30 2.64 6.02 -8.13
N GLY A 31 2.22 4.77 -8.31
CA GLY A 31 3.11 3.61 -8.15
C GLY A 31 3.36 3.18 -6.69
N SER A 32 2.75 3.85 -5.70
CA SER A 32 2.78 3.41 -4.30
C SER A 32 1.72 2.36 -4.00
N LEU A 33 1.85 1.67 -2.85
CA LEU A 33 0.84 0.74 -2.37
C LEU A 33 -0.55 1.39 -2.21
N ALA A 34 -0.60 2.66 -1.78
CA ALA A 34 -1.86 3.39 -1.66
C ALA A 34 -2.52 3.62 -3.03
N ASP A 35 -1.73 3.88 -4.07
CA ASP A 35 -2.22 4.00 -5.45
C ASP A 35 -2.70 2.66 -6.00
N PHE A 36 -1.98 1.57 -5.70
CA PHE A 36 -2.39 0.22 -6.06
C PHE A 36 -3.74 -0.15 -5.45
N ILE A 37 -3.93 0.06 -4.13
CA ILE A 37 -5.20 -0.23 -3.46
C ILE A 37 -6.33 0.66 -3.99
N ALA A 38 -6.05 1.96 -4.22
CA ALA A 38 -7.05 2.89 -4.74
C ALA A 38 -7.55 2.50 -6.14
N GLN A 39 -6.68 1.96 -7.00
CA GLN A 39 -7.03 1.62 -8.38
C GLN A 39 -7.51 0.17 -8.55
N ALA A 40 -6.85 -0.78 -7.89
CA ALA A 40 -7.20 -2.19 -7.95
C ALA A 40 -8.39 -2.56 -7.03
N GLY A 41 -8.64 -1.75 -6.01
CA GLY A 41 -9.69 -1.93 -5.01
C GLY A 41 -9.29 -2.81 -3.83
N ALA A 42 -8.30 -3.69 -4.00
CA ALA A 42 -7.76 -4.51 -2.93
C ALA A 42 -6.30 -4.90 -3.24
N ASP A 43 -5.53 -5.13 -2.18
CA ASP A 43 -4.18 -5.72 -2.24
C ASP A 43 -4.20 -7.26 -2.18
N ARG A 44 -5.31 -7.85 -1.72
CA ARG A 44 -5.44 -9.30 -1.49
C ARG A 44 -6.64 -9.88 -2.19
N VAL A 45 -6.49 -11.12 -2.65
CA VAL A 45 -7.57 -11.94 -3.22
C VAL A 45 -7.97 -13.00 -2.21
N ARG A 46 -9.29 -13.19 -2.01
CA ARG A 46 -9.84 -14.20 -1.10
C ARG A 46 -10.32 -15.41 -1.89
N PHE A 47 -10.25 -16.58 -1.26
CA PHE A 47 -10.74 -17.84 -1.80
C PHE A 47 -11.83 -18.40 -0.90
N ALA A 48 -12.68 -19.26 -1.47
CA ALA A 48 -13.65 -20.03 -0.69
C ALA A 48 -12.95 -21.08 0.21
N TYR A 49 -13.70 -21.61 1.17
CA TYR A 49 -13.21 -22.66 2.07
C TYR A 49 -12.74 -23.89 1.29
N ASP A 50 -11.54 -24.38 1.62
CA ASP A 50 -10.88 -25.53 0.98
C ASP A 50 -10.81 -25.47 -0.56
N SER A 51 -10.82 -24.25 -1.13
CA SER A 51 -10.79 -24.03 -2.56
C SER A 51 -9.60 -23.18 -2.99
N TYR A 52 -9.15 -23.41 -4.21
CA TYR A 52 -8.18 -22.60 -4.95
C TYR A 52 -8.81 -21.98 -6.20
N GLU A 53 -10.12 -22.14 -6.38
CA GLU A 53 -10.84 -21.56 -7.52
C GLU A 53 -11.02 -20.05 -7.34
N LEU A 54 -10.75 -19.30 -8.40
CA LEU A 54 -11.01 -17.86 -8.45
C LEU A 54 -12.48 -17.63 -8.75
N ASP A 55 -13.18 -16.93 -7.86
CA ASP A 55 -14.52 -16.42 -8.15
C ASP A 55 -14.47 -15.21 -9.11
N ASP A 56 -15.64 -14.76 -9.59
CA ASP A 56 -15.69 -13.62 -10.53
C ASP A 56 -15.20 -12.30 -9.91
N THR A 57 -15.34 -12.15 -8.59
CA THR A 57 -14.87 -10.97 -7.86
C THR A 57 -13.34 -10.96 -7.83
N ALA A 58 -12.71 -12.09 -7.52
CA ALA A 58 -11.29 -12.33 -7.51
C ALA A 58 -10.69 -12.11 -8.90
N ARG A 59 -11.32 -12.66 -9.96
CA ARG A 59 -10.89 -12.41 -11.34
C ARG A 59 -10.96 -10.93 -11.70
N THR A 60 -12.01 -10.23 -11.29
CA THR A 60 -12.16 -8.79 -11.54
C THR A 60 -11.07 -7.98 -10.84
N ILE A 61 -10.78 -8.30 -9.57
CA ILE A 61 -9.71 -7.64 -8.80
C ILE A 61 -8.36 -7.92 -9.45
N LEU A 62 -8.05 -9.18 -9.77
CA LEU A 62 -6.79 -9.58 -10.43
C LEU A 62 -6.61 -8.87 -11.78
N GLY A 63 -7.68 -8.72 -12.56
CA GLY A 63 -7.66 -7.96 -13.81
C GLY A 63 -7.21 -6.51 -13.59
N LYS A 64 -7.80 -5.82 -12.60
CA LYS A 64 -7.41 -4.44 -12.27
C LYS A 64 -5.99 -4.35 -11.71
N GLN A 65 -5.56 -5.32 -10.91
CA GLN A 65 -4.19 -5.41 -10.40
C GLN A 65 -3.19 -5.57 -11.56
N ALA A 66 -3.48 -6.46 -12.52
CA ALA A 66 -2.65 -6.68 -13.69
C ALA A 66 -2.56 -5.43 -14.58
N GLU A 67 -3.68 -4.73 -14.81
CA GLU A 67 -3.72 -3.46 -15.53
C GLU A 67 -2.92 -2.36 -14.83
N TRP A 68 -2.91 -2.33 -13.49
CA TRP A 68 -2.09 -1.40 -12.73
C TRP A 68 -0.60 -1.74 -12.86
N LEU A 69 -0.22 -3.01 -12.74
CA LEU A 69 1.16 -3.46 -12.86
C LEU A 69 1.73 -3.22 -14.28
N ALA A 70 0.89 -3.38 -15.31
CA ALA A 70 1.26 -3.04 -16.67
C ALA A 70 1.60 -1.54 -16.86
N ARG A 71 0.99 -0.66 -16.05
CA ARG A 71 1.25 0.79 -16.08
C ARG A 71 2.52 1.18 -15.32
N TYR A 72 2.96 0.38 -14.35
CA TYR A 72 4.14 0.63 -13.53
C TYR A 72 5.15 -0.53 -13.61
N PRO A 73 5.86 -0.70 -14.73
CA PRO A 73 6.78 -1.82 -14.93
C PRO A 73 8.01 -1.79 -14.00
N SER A 74 8.27 -0.66 -13.32
CA SER A 74 9.31 -0.54 -12.31
C SER A 74 8.95 -1.16 -10.96
N VAL A 75 7.67 -1.49 -10.73
CA VAL A 75 7.19 -2.07 -9.47
C VAL A 75 7.44 -3.57 -9.49
N ARG A 76 8.16 -4.07 -8.48
CA ARG A 76 8.32 -5.50 -8.25
C ARG A 76 7.25 -5.98 -7.28
N VAL A 77 6.61 -7.09 -7.63
CA VAL A 77 5.60 -7.75 -6.79
C VAL A 77 6.03 -9.16 -6.45
N THR A 78 5.65 -9.59 -5.25
CA THR A 78 5.77 -10.97 -4.80
C THR A 78 4.37 -11.50 -4.58
N VAL A 79 4.05 -12.66 -5.16
CA VAL A 79 2.77 -13.34 -4.95
C VAL A 79 2.97 -14.40 -3.88
N GLU A 80 2.17 -14.34 -2.83
CA GLU A 80 2.22 -15.28 -1.72
C GLU A 80 0.84 -15.94 -1.53
N GLY A 81 0.83 -17.26 -1.45
CA GLY A 81 -0.37 -18.03 -1.14
C GLY A 81 -0.47 -18.30 0.36
N HIS A 82 -1.58 -17.90 0.96
CA HIS A 82 -1.87 -18.13 2.37
C HIS A 82 -3.06 -19.08 2.52
N ALA A 83 -2.97 -19.98 3.50
CA ALA A 83 -4.06 -20.86 3.92
C ALA A 83 -4.36 -20.62 5.41
N ASP A 84 -5.53 -21.06 5.87
CA ASP A 84 -5.92 -20.88 7.27
C ASP A 84 -5.18 -21.86 8.20
N GLU A 85 -5.33 -21.70 9.51
CA GLU A 85 -4.69 -22.57 10.51
C GLU A 85 -5.40 -23.92 10.68
N ARG A 86 -6.46 -24.18 9.90
CA ARG A 86 -7.28 -25.39 10.05
C ARG A 86 -6.63 -26.50 9.22
N GLY A 87 -6.28 -27.62 9.86
CA GLY A 87 -5.63 -28.76 9.20
C GLY A 87 -4.14 -28.90 9.53
N THR A 88 -3.45 -29.78 8.81
CA THR A 88 -2.00 -29.97 8.99
C THR A 88 -1.22 -28.87 8.28
N ARG A 89 -0.06 -28.49 8.84
CA ARG A 89 0.79 -27.45 8.28
C ARG A 89 1.18 -27.78 6.83
N GLU A 90 1.46 -29.04 6.56
CA GLU A 90 1.87 -29.55 5.26
C GLU A 90 0.75 -29.40 4.21
N TYR A 91 -0.51 -29.64 4.60
CA TYR A 91 -1.67 -29.44 3.72
C TYR A 91 -1.85 -27.96 3.36
N ASN A 92 -1.73 -27.08 4.36
CA ASN A 92 -1.89 -25.64 4.19
C ASN A 92 -0.76 -25.02 3.37
N LEU A 93 0.46 -25.55 3.46
CA LEU A 93 1.55 -25.18 2.55
C LEU A 93 1.24 -25.57 1.11
N ALA A 94 0.83 -26.83 0.87
CA ALA A 94 0.50 -27.30 -0.48
C ALA A 94 -0.71 -26.55 -1.09
N LEU A 95 -1.72 -26.20 -0.28
CA LEU A 95 -2.86 -25.41 -0.71
C LEU A 95 -2.46 -23.95 -0.99
N GLY A 96 -1.57 -23.38 -0.18
CA GLY A 96 -0.99 -22.06 -0.42
C GLY A 96 -0.22 -22.00 -1.74
N ASP A 97 0.65 -22.98 -1.99
CA ASP A 97 1.42 -23.06 -3.23
C ASP A 97 0.52 -23.11 -4.48
N ARG A 98 -0.58 -23.88 -4.42
CA ARG A 98 -1.59 -23.95 -5.49
C ARG A 98 -2.35 -22.64 -5.70
N ARG A 99 -2.47 -21.79 -4.68
CA ARG A 99 -3.12 -20.47 -4.80
C ARG A 99 -2.16 -19.41 -5.35
N ALA A 100 -0.86 -19.63 -5.23
CA ALA A 100 0.18 -18.73 -5.72
C ALA A 100 0.61 -19.03 -7.17
N THR A 101 0.29 -20.21 -7.69
CA THR A 101 0.69 -20.72 -9.02
C THR A 101 -0.46 -20.60 -10.01
#